data_AF-A0A7X2Z3G4-F1
#
_entry.id   AF-A0A7X2Z3G4-F1
#
_cell.length_a   1.000
_cell.length_b   1.000
_cell.length_c   1.000
_cell.angle_alpha   90.00
_cell.angle_beta   90.00
_cell.angle_gamma   90.00
#
_symmetry.space_group_name_H-M   'P 1'
#
loop_
_entity.id
_entity.type
_entity.pdbx_description
1 polymer ?
#
loop_
_entity_poly.entity_id
_entity_poly.type
_entity_poly.pdbx_seq_one_letter_code
_entity_poly.pdbx_strand_id
1 'polypeptide(L)'
;MEKIKITPLQIFSLIVLFELGTGLVVNLGMEAGKDEWLAVLLGMVIGILLYTGYSMLYLWFPNMLPTEYGKLLLGKYLGTLVGISYMVFFLYKASRDLMDGGLLVIATTLRETPVFIVNILMMIAIAYTLHKGLEVLARTALILLAVMMMIGALSLLLIAFAHIVDISRLLPVLGGGIGPLLRAVSRTNYQFPFAEVIAFNMLLPFLNHPKKGVKAGYLALLFSGLLLSLAVATTVAVLGADLAERSYFPMLIMVGKASISDFIQRPDIFAVMAFIIGIYFKTCIYFFAAVIGISNIFNIPYQKLIYPLTLIILALTAFETRSYSEHLMKGGKMLYLVDPLFFIVLPLILLVAAVIRKFIFRSRSGAGTGTGGGFGTGAGDGTMGGSGTSAAGTAYTGTEGSSGAGYEVPRSGPGSGGGVGGGGS
;
A
#
# COMPACT_ATOMS: atom_id res chain seq x y z
N MET A 1 -6.08 11.77 19.18
CA MET A 1 -5.31 11.74 17.92
C MET A 1 -5.91 12.80 17.02
N GLU A 2 -5.11 13.72 16.45
CA GLU A 2 -5.58 14.58 15.35
C GLU A 2 -6.25 13.70 14.28
N LYS A 3 -7.29 14.23 13.62
CA LYS A 3 -7.99 13.49 12.55
C LYS A 3 -7.05 13.35 11.35
N ILE A 4 -6.17 12.35 11.39
CA ILE A 4 -5.36 11.90 10.25
C ILE A 4 -6.33 11.65 9.10
N LYS A 5 -6.14 12.37 8.00
CA LYS A 5 -7.07 12.34 6.86
C LYS A 5 -6.32 12.14 5.55
N ILE A 6 -6.56 11.00 4.92
CA ILE A 6 -6.05 10.68 3.58
C ILE A 6 -7.12 11.03 2.53
N THR A 7 -6.68 11.63 1.42
CA THR A 7 -7.55 11.95 0.27
C THR A 7 -7.73 10.74 -0.67
N PRO A 8 -8.78 10.71 -1.51
CA PRO A 8 -8.97 9.64 -2.49
C PRO A 8 -7.78 9.46 -3.46
N LEU A 9 -7.10 10.54 -3.85
CA LEU A 9 -5.94 10.46 -4.73
C LEU A 9 -4.73 9.83 -4.02
N GLN A 10 -4.53 10.16 -2.74
CA GLN A 10 -3.44 9.60 -1.95
C GLN A 10 -3.61 8.09 -1.71
N ILE A 11 -4.82 7.63 -1.40
CA ILE A 11 -5.07 6.19 -1.25
C ILE A 11 -4.90 5.45 -2.59
N PHE A 12 -5.31 6.07 -3.70
CA PHE A 12 -5.03 5.56 -5.04
C PHE A 12 -3.52 5.39 -5.26
N SER A 13 -2.72 6.43 -4.96
CA SER A 13 -1.27 6.35 -5.11
C SER A 13 -0.63 5.29 -4.23
N LEU A 14 -1.06 5.15 -2.98
CA LEU A 14 -0.55 4.12 -2.08
C LEU A 14 -0.84 2.71 -2.60
N ILE A 15 -2.07 2.45 -3.07
CA ILE A 15 -2.45 1.13 -3.63
C ILE A 15 -1.66 0.85 -4.90
N VAL A 16 -1.56 1.79 -5.84
CA VAL A 16 -0.81 1.56 -7.08
C VAL A 16 0.66 1.25 -6.79
N LEU A 17 1.33 2.02 -5.92
CA LEU A 17 2.72 1.78 -5.55
C LEU A 17 2.92 0.45 -4.81
N PHE A 18 1.96 0.07 -3.97
CA PHE A 18 1.96 -1.20 -3.25
C PHE A 18 1.85 -2.39 -4.21
N GLU A 19 0.90 -2.35 -5.14
CA GLU A 19 0.67 -3.42 -6.13
C GLU A 19 1.84 -3.56 -7.10
N LEU A 20 2.38 -2.43 -7.59
CA LEU A 20 3.51 -2.43 -8.50
C LEU A 20 4.83 -2.83 -7.83
N GLY A 21 4.91 -2.88 -6.49
CA GLY A 21 6.13 -3.17 -5.74
C GLY A 21 6.79 -4.49 -6.10
N THR A 22 6.54 -5.54 -5.32
CA THR A 22 7.11 -6.86 -5.65
C THR A 22 6.46 -7.49 -6.89
N GLY A 23 5.29 -7.00 -7.34
CA GLY A 23 4.59 -7.46 -8.54
C GLY A 23 5.35 -7.21 -9.86
N LEU A 24 6.14 -6.13 -9.95
CA LEU A 24 7.02 -5.88 -11.10
C LEU A 24 8.38 -6.58 -10.98
N VAL A 25 8.79 -6.90 -9.75
CA VAL A 25 10.15 -7.33 -9.42
C VAL A 25 10.27 -8.84 -9.48
N VAL A 26 9.39 -9.54 -8.76
CA VAL A 26 9.57 -10.94 -8.41
C VAL A 26 8.82 -11.81 -9.40
N ASN A 27 9.53 -12.73 -10.04
CA ASN A 27 8.91 -13.82 -10.75
C ASN A 27 8.51 -14.93 -9.77
N LEU A 28 7.22 -15.06 -9.48
CA LEU A 28 6.67 -16.16 -8.66
C LEU A 28 6.40 -17.45 -9.47
N GLY A 29 6.81 -17.48 -10.73
CA GLY A 29 6.59 -18.57 -11.67
C GLY A 29 5.64 -18.15 -12.78
N MET A 30 6.04 -18.40 -14.03
CA MET A 30 5.20 -18.21 -15.21
C MET A 30 4.45 -19.51 -15.53
N GLU A 31 3.56 -19.93 -14.63
CA GLU A 31 2.83 -21.20 -14.79
C GLU A 31 1.94 -21.22 -16.04
N ALA A 32 1.49 -20.05 -16.51
CA ALA A 32 0.77 -19.91 -17.77
C ALA A 32 1.71 -19.64 -18.97
N GLY A 33 3.02 -19.66 -18.77
CA GLY A 33 4.03 -19.45 -19.80
C GLY A 33 3.84 -18.12 -20.52
N LYS A 34 3.63 -18.16 -21.83
CA LYS A 34 3.41 -16.94 -22.64
C LYS A 34 2.09 -16.21 -22.33
N ASP A 35 1.10 -16.91 -21.76
CA ASP A 35 -0.23 -16.39 -21.45
C ASP A 35 -0.31 -15.78 -20.04
N GLU A 36 0.82 -15.64 -19.33
CA GLU A 36 0.88 -15.10 -17.97
C GLU A 36 0.29 -13.68 -17.85
N TRP A 37 0.40 -12.86 -18.90
CA TRP A 37 -0.22 -11.53 -18.92
C TRP A 37 -1.75 -11.58 -18.83
N LEU A 38 -2.40 -12.65 -19.34
CA LEU A 38 -3.82 -12.90 -19.15
C LEU A 38 -4.11 -13.41 -17.74
N ALA A 39 -3.21 -14.21 -17.16
CA ALA A 39 -3.33 -14.70 -15.79
C ALA A 39 -3.37 -13.53 -14.79
N VAL A 40 -2.53 -12.51 -15.01
CA VAL A 40 -2.54 -11.27 -14.23
C VAL A 40 -3.88 -10.54 -14.35
N LEU A 41 -4.47 -10.44 -15.55
CA LEU A 41 -5.77 -9.77 -15.73
C LEU A 41 -6.91 -10.53 -15.04
N LEU A 42 -6.92 -11.86 -15.11
CA LEU A 42 -7.90 -12.67 -14.40
C LEU A 42 -7.69 -12.60 -12.87
N GLY A 43 -6.43 -12.59 -12.43
CA GLY A 43 -6.07 -12.35 -11.04
C GLY A 43 -6.59 -11.00 -10.53
N MET A 44 -6.45 -9.94 -11.34
CA MET A 44 -6.97 -8.60 -11.04
C MET A 44 -8.49 -8.61 -10.82
N VAL A 45 -9.24 -9.33 -11.67
CA VAL A 45 -10.70 -9.44 -11.52
C VAL A 45 -11.07 -10.11 -10.18
N ILE A 46 -10.38 -11.18 -9.81
CA ILE A 46 -10.60 -11.86 -8.52
C ILE A 46 -10.17 -10.96 -7.35
N GLY A 47 -9.06 -10.24 -7.47
CA GLY A 47 -8.60 -9.28 -6.46
C GLY A 47 -9.58 -8.14 -6.23
N ILE A 48 -10.18 -7.62 -7.31
CA ILE A 48 -11.27 -6.64 -7.23
C ILE A 48 -12.47 -7.20 -6.46
N LEU A 49 -12.83 -8.46 -6.71
CA LEU A 49 -13.90 -9.15 -5.97
C LEU A 49 -13.57 -9.30 -4.47
N LEU A 50 -12.33 -9.67 -4.14
CA LEU A 50 -11.87 -9.75 -2.74
C LEU A 50 -11.91 -8.36 -2.07
N TYR A 51 -11.43 -7.33 -2.78
CA TYR A 51 -11.50 -5.95 -2.31
C TYR A 51 -12.94 -5.46 -2.13
N THR A 52 -13.92 -5.99 -2.86
CA THR A 52 -15.34 -5.76 -2.57
C THR A 52 -15.75 -6.28 -1.20
N GLY A 53 -15.34 -7.50 -0.84
CA GLY A 53 -15.58 -8.03 0.51
C GLY A 53 -14.92 -7.18 1.59
N TYR A 54 -13.66 -6.78 1.37
CA TYR A 54 -12.90 -5.95 2.31
C TYR A 54 -13.54 -4.56 2.50
N SER A 55 -13.86 -3.89 1.40
CA SER A 55 -14.46 -2.56 1.42
C SER A 55 -15.89 -2.57 1.96
N MET A 56 -16.65 -3.66 1.78
CA MET A 56 -17.95 -3.84 2.44
C MET A 56 -17.84 -3.85 3.96
N LEU A 57 -16.88 -4.63 4.51
CA LEU A 57 -16.63 -4.66 5.95
C LEU A 57 -16.30 -3.26 6.49
N TYR A 58 -15.41 -2.53 5.80
CA TYR A 58 -15.10 -1.15 6.14
C TYR A 58 -16.33 -0.23 6.11
N LEU A 59 -17.16 -0.31 5.06
CA LEU A 59 -18.35 0.54 4.92
C LEU A 59 -19.44 0.22 5.96
N TRP A 60 -19.48 -1.00 6.50
CA TRP A 60 -20.40 -1.37 7.57
C TRP A 60 -19.91 -0.97 8.96
N PHE A 61 -18.59 -0.90 9.16
CA PHE A 61 -17.96 -0.45 10.40
C PHE A 61 -17.06 0.76 10.16
N PRO A 62 -17.61 1.90 9.70
CA PRO A 62 -16.82 3.07 9.40
C PRO A 62 -16.13 3.58 10.67
N ASN A 63 -14.87 3.97 10.54
CA ASN A 63 -14.00 4.46 11.64
C ASN A 63 -13.55 3.41 12.66
N MET A 64 -13.88 2.12 12.48
CA MET A 64 -13.34 1.05 13.32
C MET A 64 -12.19 0.35 12.60
N LEU A 65 -11.12 0.05 13.33
CA LEU A 65 -10.07 -0.82 12.83
C LEU A 65 -10.54 -2.28 12.78
N PRO A 66 -9.98 -3.12 11.90
CA PRO A 66 -10.22 -4.56 11.89
C PRO A 66 -10.03 -5.27 13.23
N THR A 67 -9.10 -4.80 14.04
CA THR A 67 -8.88 -5.28 15.41
C THR A 67 -10.05 -4.96 16.36
N GLU A 68 -10.84 -3.92 16.06
CA GLU A 68 -11.97 -3.48 16.88
C GLU A 68 -13.26 -4.16 16.45
N TYR A 69 -13.61 -4.08 15.16
CA TYR A 69 -14.81 -4.75 14.67
C TYR A 69 -14.66 -6.28 14.74
N GLY A 70 -13.44 -6.82 14.68
CA GLY A 70 -13.17 -8.24 14.93
C GLY A 70 -13.59 -8.66 16.35
N LYS A 71 -13.27 -7.84 17.37
CA LYS A 71 -13.73 -8.07 18.76
C LYS A 71 -15.24 -7.94 18.89
N LEU A 72 -15.84 -7.02 18.15
CA LEU A 72 -17.30 -6.83 18.13
C LEU A 72 -18.04 -8.03 17.51
N LEU A 73 -17.47 -8.64 16.48
CA LEU A 73 -18.10 -9.72 15.71
C LEU A 73 -17.84 -11.11 16.30
N LEU A 74 -16.62 -11.39 16.73
CA LEU A 74 -16.19 -12.72 17.20
C LEU A 74 -16.09 -12.80 18.73
N GLY A 75 -16.33 -11.70 19.44
CA GLY A 75 -16.14 -11.58 20.88
C GLY A 75 -14.72 -11.18 21.27
N LYS A 76 -14.54 -10.83 22.56
CA LYS A 76 -13.29 -10.26 23.09
C LYS A 76 -12.07 -11.17 22.86
N TYR A 77 -12.19 -12.46 23.13
CA TYR A 77 -11.06 -13.38 23.05
C TYR A 77 -10.70 -13.75 21.62
N LEU A 78 -11.65 -14.33 20.86
CA LEU A 78 -11.41 -14.76 19.48
C LEU A 78 -11.09 -13.58 18.56
N GLY A 79 -11.78 -12.44 18.70
CA GLY A 79 -11.48 -11.24 17.92
C GLY A 79 -10.09 -10.68 18.21
N THR A 80 -9.63 -10.75 19.47
CA THR A 80 -8.25 -10.36 19.81
C THR A 80 -7.23 -11.33 19.22
N LEU A 81 -7.48 -12.64 19.28
CA LEU A 81 -6.60 -13.66 18.67
C LEU A 81 -6.47 -13.44 17.15
N VAL A 82 -7.58 -13.25 16.46
CA VAL A 82 -7.59 -12.94 15.01
C VAL A 82 -6.83 -11.64 14.75
N GLY A 83 -7.07 -10.59 15.54
CA GLY A 83 -6.33 -9.34 15.44
C GLY A 83 -4.82 -9.53 15.56
N ILE A 84 -4.35 -10.23 16.61
CA ILE A 84 -2.92 -10.52 16.82
C ILE A 84 -2.36 -11.33 15.64
N SER A 85 -3.09 -12.33 15.14
CA SER A 85 -2.63 -13.14 14.01
C SER A 85 -2.38 -12.32 12.75
N TYR A 86 -3.25 -11.34 12.44
CA TYR A 86 -3.02 -10.40 11.35
C TYR A 86 -1.78 -9.52 11.57
N MET A 87 -1.50 -9.12 12.82
CA MET A 87 -0.34 -8.28 13.10
C MET A 87 0.97 -9.02 12.86
N VAL A 88 1.03 -10.27 13.32
CA VAL A 88 2.18 -11.16 13.08
C VAL A 88 2.32 -11.42 11.58
N PHE A 89 1.22 -11.67 10.88
CA PHE A 89 1.20 -11.85 9.43
C PHE A 89 1.72 -10.62 8.69
N PHE A 90 1.28 -9.41 9.02
CA PHE A 90 1.75 -8.18 8.39
C PHE A 90 3.22 -7.86 8.72
N LEU A 91 3.69 -8.14 9.94
CA LEU A 91 5.13 -8.03 10.27
C LEU A 91 5.97 -8.98 9.43
N TYR A 92 5.50 -10.22 9.26
CA TYR A 92 6.15 -11.22 8.43
C TYR A 92 6.21 -10.76 6.96
N LYS A 93 5.09 -10.30 6.39
CA LYS A 93 5.05 -9.78 5.01
C LYS A 93 5.95 -8.55 4.81
N ALA A 94 6.00 -7.63 5.78
CA ALA A 94 6.93 -6.50 5.74
C ALA A 94 8.41 -6.96 5.73
N SER A 95 8.77 -7.92 6.58
CA SER A 95 10.10 -8.50 6.61
C SER A 95 10.46 -9.17 5.27
N ARG A 96 9.50 -9.91 4.72
CA ARG A 96 9.67 -10.60 3.44
C ARG A 96 9.92 -9.64 2.28
N ASP A 97 9.10 -8.59 2.14
CA ASP A 97 9.25 -7.59 1.09
C ASP A 97 10.56 -6.80 1.25
N LEU A 98 10.97 -6.52 2.49
CA LEU A 98 12.25 -5.89 2.78
C LEU A 98 13.42 -6.75 2.26
N MET A 99 13.38 -8.05 2.50
CA MET A 99 14.39 -8.98 2.00
C MET A 99 14.38 -9.08 0.47
N ASP A 100 13.20 -9.09 -0.18
CA ASP A 100 13.11 -9.04 -1.65
C ASP A 100 13.78 -7.78 -2.22
N GLY A 101 13.65 -6.63 -1.56
CA GLY A 101 14.33 -5.38 -1.93
C GLY A 101 15.83 -5.41 -1.70
N GLY A 102 16.28 -5.91 -0.55
CA GLY A 102 17.71 -6.06 -0.26
C GLY A 102 18.41 -6.94 -1.30
N LEU A 103 17.81 -8.09 -1.62
CA LEU A 103 18.32 -9.04 -2.60
C LEU A 103 18.38 -8.47 -4.02
N LEU A 104 17.37 -7.68 -4.40
CA LEU A 104 17.38 -6.94 -5.67
C LEU A 104 18.59 -5.99 -5.73
N VAL A 105 18.76 -5.12 -4.72
CA VAL A 105 19.81 -4.08 -4.74
C VAL A 105 21.21 -4.67 -4.80
N ILE A 106 21.48 -5.75 -4.07
CA ILE A 106 22.80 -6.40 -4.11
C ILE A 106 23.02 -7.12 -5.45
N ALA A 107 21.98 -7.67 -6.07
CA ALA A 107 22.12 -8.37 -7.35
C ALA A 107 22.50 -7.39 -8.48
N THR A 108 22.02 -6.15 -8.41
CA THR A 108 22.12 -5.17 -9.51
C THR A 108 23.21 -4.13 -9.32
N THR A 109 23.37 -3.62 -8.09
CA THR A 109 24.09 -2.36 -7.85
C THR A 109 25.18 -2.51 -6.79
N LEU A 110 24.86 -3.11 -5.64
CA LEU A 110 25.73 -3.16 -4.47
C LEU A 110 26.20 -4.58 -4.14
N ARG A 111 26.83 -5.25 -5.12
CA ARG A 111 27.22 -6.68 -5.02
C ARG A 111 28.11 -7.01 -3.82
N GLU A 112 29.03 -6.10 -3.47
CA GLU A 112 29.97 -6.30 -2.36
C GLU A 112 29.38 -5.91 -0.99
N THR A 113 28.16 -5.36 -0.95
CA THR A 113 27.54 -4.93 0.31
C THR A 113 26.69 -6.05 0.90
N PRO A 114 26.85 -6.38 2.20
CA PRO A 114 25.96 -7.32 2.87
C PRO A 114 24.49 -6.87 2.80
N VAL A 115 23.59 -7.78 2.44
CA VAL A 115 22.13 -7.51 2.34
C VAL A 115 21.55 -6.87 3.59
N PHE A 116 22.09 -7.25 4.76
CA PHE A 116 21.68 -6.71 6.05
C PHE A 116 21.88 -5.19 6.16
N ILE A 117 22.97 -4.65 5.59
CA ILE A 117 23.24 -3.19 5.60
C ILE A 117 22.20 -2.48 4.73
N VAL A 118 21.89 -3.02 3.55
CA VAL A 118 20.87 -2.47 2.65
C VAL A 118 19.50 -2.45 3.34
N ASN A 119 19.14 -3.55 4.02
CA ASN A 119 17.87 -3.65 4.75
C ASN A 119 17.79 -2.66 5.91
N ILE A 120 18.90 -2.42 6.64
CA ILE A 120 18.95 -1.40 7.69
C ILE A 120 18.69 -0.01 7.11
N LEU A 121 19.36 0.36 6.02
CA LEU A 121 19.17 1.68 5.39
C LEU A 121 17.73 1.89 4.94
N MET A 122 17.13 0.86 4.31
CA MET A 122 15.72 0.89 3.91
C MET A 122 14.81 1.04 5.12
N MET A 123 15.04 0.28 6.20
CA MET A 123 14.23 0.34 7.41
C MET A 123 14.34 1.66 8.16
N ILE A 124 15.50 2.32 8.14
CA ILE A 124 15.65 3.67 8.70
C ILE A 124 14.73 4.64 7.96
N ALA A 125 14.72 4.60 6.62
CA ALA A 125 13.85 5.46 5.81
C ALA A 125 12.36 5.16 6.04
N ILE A 126 11.99 3.89 6.16
CA ILE A 126 10.61 3.46 6.45
C ILE A 126 10.19 3.91 7.84
N ALA A 127 11.00 3.61 8.87
CA ALA A 127 10.72 3.98 10.26
C ALA A 127 10.59 5.49 10.43
N TYR A 128 11.44 6.28 9.76
CA TYR A 128 11.36 7.73 9.76
C TYR A 128 10.03 8.24 9.18
N THR A 129 9.63 7.77 8.00
CA THR A 129 8.37 8.17 7.35
C THR A 129 7.16 7.78 8.18
N LEU A 130 7.14 6.54 8.72
CA LEU A 130 6.03 6.10 9.58
C LEU A 130 5.98 6.86 10.90
N HIS A 131 7.13 7.26 11.46
CA HIS A 131 7.18 8.07 12.68
C HIS A 131 6.62 9.48 12.45
N LYS A 132 6.87 10.05 11.26
CA LYS A 132 6.27 11.32 10.83
C LYS A 132 4.76 11.22 10.55
N GLY A 133 4.26 10.00 10.34
CA GLY A 133 2.83 9.69 10.32
C GLY A 133 2.27 9.38 8.93
N LEU A 134 1.03 8.90 8.93
CA LEU A 134 0.36 8.36 7.74
C LEU A 134 0.14 9.42 6.63
N GLU A 135 -0.09 10.68 6.99
CA GLU A 135 -0.23 11.76 6.01
C GLU A 135 1.06 12.01 5.23
N VAL A 136 2.21 11.87 5.90
CA VAL A 136 3.52 12.05 5.27
C VAL A 136 3.77 10.91 4.30
N LEU A 137 3.50 9.66 4.70
CA LEU A 137 3.53 8.51 3.79
C LEU A 137 2.64 8.74 2.55
N ALA A 138 1.41 9.18 2.76
CA ALA A 138 0.43 9.45 1.71
C ALA A 138 0.84 10.57 0.74
N ARG A 139 1.44 11.66 1.24
CA ARG A 139 1.95 12.77 0.41
C ARG A 139 3.18 12.33 -0.39
N THR A 140 4.10 11.60 0.23
CA THR A 140 5.28 11.05 -0.46
C THR A 140 4.87 10.05 -1.54
N ALA A 141 3.82 9.25 -1.32
CA ALA A 141 3.27 8.35 -2.33
C ALA A 141 2.81 9.06 -3.59
N LEU A 142 2.17 10.23 -3.46
CA LEU A 142 1.73 10.98 -4.64
C LEU A 142 2.91 11.42 -5.51
N ILE A 143 3.98 11.93 -4.88
CA ILE A 143 5.18 12.39 -5.58
C ILE A 143 5.89 11.21 -6.24
N LEU A 144 6.13 10.14 -5.48
CA LEU A 144 6.85 8.97 -5.97
C LEU A 144 6.06 8.15 -6.99
N LEU A 145 4.71 8.21 -6.97
CA LEU A 145 3.90 7.67 -8.05
C LEU A 145 4.19 8.40 -9.37
N ALA A 146 4.24 9.74 -9.36
CA ALA A 146 4.54 10.50 -10.57
C ALA A 146 5.94 10.18 -11.11
N VAL A 147 6.93 10.06 -10.22
CA VAL A 147 8.29 9.61 -10.58
C VAL A 147 8.27 8.21 -11.18
N MET A 148 7.57 7.26 -10.55
CA MET A 148 7.47 5.88 -11.04
C MET A 148 6.77 5.81 -12.41
N MET A 149 5.74 6.61 -12.65
CA MET A 149 5.07 6.69 -13.96
C MET A 149 5.98 7.28 -15.03
N MET A 150 6.77 8.31 -14.69
CA MET A 150 7.76 8.89 -15.61
C MET A 150 8.84 7.86 -15.96
N ILE A 151 9.35 7.14 -14.97
CA ILE A 151 10.32 6.06 -15.17
C ILE A 151 9.72 4.97 -16.07
N GLY A 152 8.50 4.49 -15.78
CA GLY A 152 7.84 3.48 -16.58
C GLY A 152 7.60 3.91 -18.03
N ALA A 153 7.17 5.14 -18.25
CA ALA A 153 6.99 5.71 -19.59
C ALA A 153 8.33 5.79 -20.35
N LEU A 154 9.40 6.23 -19.68
CA LEU A 154 10.75 6.24 -20.25
C LEU A 154 11.22 4.84 -20.61
N SER A 155 11.04 3.85 -19.73
CA SER A 155 11.40 2.46 -20.00
C SER A 155 10.66 1.91 -21.23
N LEU A 156 9.34 2.13 -21.33
CA LEU A 156 8.56 1.72 -22.50
C LEU A 156 9.04 2.40 -23.79
N LEU A 157 9.39 3.69 -23.72
CA LEU A 157 9.93 4.44 -24.85
C LEU A 157 11.26 3.84 -25.32
N LEU A 158 12.18 3.53 -24.41
CA LEU A 158 13.47 2.90 -24.72
C LEU A 158 13.29 1.53 -25.37
N ILE A 159 12.38 0.71 -24.84
CA ILE A 159 12.07 -0.61 -25.39
C ILE A 159 11.51 -0.48 -26.82
N ALA A 160 10.64 0.50 -27.06
CA ALA A 160 10.07 0.74 -28.38
C ALA A 160 11.15 1.14 -29.41
N PHE A 161 12.09 2.02 -29.03
CA PHE A 161 13.19 2.44 -29.90
C PHE A 161 14.27 1.36 -30.10
N ALA A 162 14.42 0.44 -29.16
CA ALA A 162 15.38 -0.65 -29.29
C ALA A 162 14.98 -1.70 -30.35
N HIS A 163 13.73 -1.68 -30.83
CA HIS A 163 13.21 -2.64 -31.82
C HIS A 163 13.39 -4.13 -31.43
N ILE A 164 13.44 -4.41 -30.12
CA ILE A 164 13.63 -5.75 -29.54
C ILE A 164 12.32 -6.49 -29.22
N VAL A 165 11.18 -5.83 -29.44
CA VAL A 165 9.86 -6.37 -29.13
C VAL A 165 9.40 -7.28 -30.27
N ASP A 166 9.21 -8.56 -29.97
CA ASP A 166 8.66 -9.53 -30.91
C ASP A 166 7.29 -10.02 -30.42
N ILE A 167 6.22 -9.43 -30.99
CA ILE A 167 4.83 -9.74 -30.63
C ILE A 167 4.48 -11.19 -30.98
N SER A 168 5.18 -11.81 -31.94
CA SER A 168 4.91 -13.20 -32.32
C SER A 168 5.16 -14.19 -31.16
N ARG A 169 5.98 -13.79 -30.17
CA ARG A 169 6.23 -14.58 -28.95
C ARG A 169 5.04 -14.66 -28.00
N LEU A 170 4.06 -13.76 -28.16
CA LEU A 170 2.78 -13.84 -27.46
C LEU A 170 1.80 -14.79 -28.17
N LEU A 171 2.12 -15.23 -29.39
CA LEU A 171 1.28 -16.11 -30.20
C LEU A 171 1.74 -17.58 -30.14
N PRO A 172 0.83 -18.54 -30.41
CA PRO A 172 -0.63 -18.37 -30.33
C PRO A 172 -1.07 -18.11 -28.88
N VAL A 173 -2.01 -17.17 -28.70
CA VAL A 173 -2.66 -16.91 -27.41
C VAL A 173 -3.49 -18.14 -27.01
N LEU A 174 -3.36 -18.58 -25.76
CA LEU A 174 -3.98 -19.81 -25.24
C LEU A 174 -3.57 -21.08 -25.99
N GLY A 175 -2.34 -21.12 -26.51
CA GLY A 175 -1.81 -22.29 -27.23
C GLY A 175 -1.75 -23.57 -26.39
N GLY A 176 -1.59 -23.43 -25.07
CA GLY A 176 -1.65 -24.54 -24.10
C GLY A 176 -3.06 -24.83 -23.57
N GLY A 177 -4.08 -24.17 -24.11
CA GLY A 177 -5.45 -24.18 -23.61
C GLY A 177 -5.65 -23.32 -22.35
N ILE A 178 -6.87 -23.31 -21.82
CA ILE A 178 -7.25 -22.51 -20.64
C ILE A 178 -6.75 -23.15 -19.32
N GLY A 179 -6.37 -24.43 -19.33
CA GLY A 179 -5.95 -25.18 -18.14
C GLY A 179 -4.76 -24.56 -17.38
N PRO A 180 -3.61 -24.32 -18.04
CA PRO A 180 -2.46 -23.66 -17.42
C PRO A 180 -2.78 -22.26 -16.89
N LEU A 181 -3.57 -21.49 -17.65
CA LEU A 181 -4.04 -20.16 -17.26
C LEU A 181 -4.83 -20.20 -15.94
N LEU A 182 -5.84 -21.07 -15.84
CA LEU A 182 -6.64 -21.19 -14.61
C LEU A 182 -5.80 -21.70 -13.42
N ARG A 183 -4.83 -22.57 -13.67
CA ARG A 183 -3.91 -23.04 -12.64
C ARG A 183 -3.07 -21.88 -12.08
N ALA A 184 -2.44 -21.11 -12.95
CA ALA A 184 -1.66 -19.92 -12.59
C ALA A 184 -2.51 -18.89 -11.83
N VAL A 185 -3.75 -18.69 -12.26
CA VAL A 185 -4.71 -17.80 -11.57
C VAL A 185 -5.01 -18.31 -10.17
N SER A 186 -5.39 -19.59 -10.04
CA SER A 186 -5.80 -20.21 -8.78
C SER A 186 -4.69 -20.39 -7.76
N ARG A 187 -3.42 -20.40 -8.20
CA ARG A 187 -2.28 -20.68 -7.33
C ARG A 187 -1.60 -19.40 -6.84
N THR A 188 -1.37 -18.46 -7.76
CA THR A 188 -0.46 -17.32 -7.53
C THR A 188 -1.11 -16.00 -7.88
N ASN A 189 -1.62 -15.82 -9.10
CA ASN A 189 -1.98 -14.49 -9.63
C ASN A 189 -3.16 -13.82 -8.91
N TYR A 190 -4.12 -14.57 -8.36
CA TYR A 190 -5.19 -13.93 -7.59
C TYR A 190 -4.68 -13.37 -6.25
N GLN A 191 -3.66 -14.02 -5.67
CA GLN A 191 -3.10 -13.64 -4.37
C GLN A 191 -2.15 -12.48 -4.52
N PHE A 192 -1.18 -12.66 -5.41
CA PHE A 192 -0.08 -11.75 -5.57
C PHE A 192 -0.19 -11.01 -6.92
N PRO A 193 -0.25 -9.68 -6.91
CA PRO A 193 -0.31 -8.79 -5.74
C PRO A 193 -1.73 -8.52 -5.20
N PHE A 194 -2.80 -8.93 -5.91
CA PHE A 194 -4.10 -8.30 -5.70
C PHE A 194 -4.86 -8.64 -4.40
N ALA A 195 -4.64 -9.80 -3.77
CA ALA A 195 -5.33 -10.14 -2.51
C ALA A 195 -4.68 -9.45 -1.29
N GLU A 196 -3.42 -9.03 -1.45
CA GLU A 196 -2.62 -8.37 -0.43
C GLU A 196 -3.16 -6.99 -0.04
N VAL A 197 -4.04 -6.41 -0.87
CA VAL A 197 -4.77 -5.18 -0.56
C VAL A 197 -5.58 -5.24 0.73
N ILE A 198 -5.76 -6.41 1.34
CA ILE A 198 -6.34 -6.52 2.67
C ILE A 198 -5.62 -5.64 3.71
N ALA A 199 -4.32 -5.39 3.55
CA ALA A 199 -3.57 -4.49 4.44
C ALA A 199 -4.20 -3.08 4.47
N PHE A 200 -4.81 -2.64 3.38
CA PHE A 200 -5.50 -1.35 3.30
C PHE A 200 -6.74 -1.26 4.19
N ASN A 201 -7.32 -2.37 4.66
CA ASN A 201 -8.39 -2.29 5.67
C ASN A 201 -7.93 -1.63 6.99
N MET A 202 -6.62 -1.65 7.28
CA MET A 202 -6.06 -0.90 8.41
C MET A 202 -5.90 0.59 8.11
N LEU A 203 -5.93 0.99 6.83
CA LEU A 203 -5.75 2.38 6.38
C LEU A 203 -7.09 3.06 6.04
N LEU A 204 -8.09 2.32 5.56
CA LEU A 204 -9.40 2.86 5.16
C LEU A 204 -10.10 3.69 6.27
N PRO A 205 -9.99 3.36 7.58
CA PRO A 205 -10.53 4.20 8.66
C PRO A 205 -9.99 5.64 8.69
N PHE A 206 -8.85 5.92 8.05
CA PHE A 206 -8.24 7.25 8.00
C PHE A 206 -8.62 8.07 6.74
N LEU A 207 -9.59 7.61 5.95
CA LEU A 207 -10.06 8.33 4.77
C LEU A 207 -10.92 9.56 5.12
N ASN A 208 -10.68 10.68 4.46
CA ASN A 208 -11.54 11.87 4.58
C ASN A 208 -12.92 11.67 3.92
N HIS A 209 -12.96 10.88 2.83
CA HIS A 209 -14.20 10.58 2.08
C HIS A 209 -14.34 9.08 1.85
N PRO A 210 -14.99 8.32 2.76
CA PRO A 210 -15.05 6.86 2.74
C PRO A 210 -15.45 6.27 1.37
N LYS A 211 -16.60 6.69 0.82
CA LYS A 211 -17.10 6.17 -0.47
C LYS A 211 -16.18 6.51 -1.65
N LYS A 212 -15.62 7.72 -1.69
CA LYS A 212 -14.72 8.15 -2.77
C LYS A 212 -13.36 7.45 -2.66
N GLY A 213 -12.85 7.23 -1.44
CA GLY A 213 -11.61 6.49 -1.21
C GLY A 213 -11.73 5.01 -1.58
N VAL A 214 -12.86 4.37 -1.25
CA VAL A 214 -13.15 3.00 -1.70
C VAL A 214 -13.18 2.90 -3.22
N LYS A 215 -13.88 3.83 -3.90
CA LYS A 215 -13.87 3.94 -5.38
C LYS A 215 -12.47 4.13 -5.95
N ALA A 216 -11.64 4.96 -5.29
CA ALA A 216 -10.26 5.18 -5.70
C ALA A 216 -9.43 3.89 -5.57
N GLY A 217 -9.69 3.04 -4.57
CA GLY A 217 -9.05 1.73 -4.48
C GLY A 217 -9.43 0.76 -5.61
N TYR A 218 -10.69 0.75 -6.05
CA TYR A 218 -11.07 -0.02 -7.25
C TYR A 218 -10.35 0.46 -8.51
N LEU A 219 -10.26 1.79 -8.68
CA LEU A 219 -9.55 2.37 -9.82
C LEU A 219 -8.04 2.08 -9.74
N ALA A 220 -7.47 2.08 -8.54
CA ALA A 220 -6.07 1.74 -8.32
C ALA A 220 -5.76 0.29 -8.70
N LEU A 221 -6.60 -0.67 -8.26
CA LEU A 221 -6.48 -2.08 -8.63
C LEU A 221 -6.60 -2.31 -10.14
N LEU A 222 -7.58 -1.66 -10.78
CA LEU A 222 -7.74 -1.73 -12.23
C LEU A 222 -6.50 -1.17 -12.95
N PHE A 223 -6.03 -0.01 -12.51
CA PHE A 223 -4.90 0.66 -13.14
C PHE A 223 -3.58 -0.10 -12.94
N SER A 224 -3.29 -0.58 -11.72
CA SER A 224 -2.10 -1.38 -11.45
C SER A 224 -2.13 -2.72 -12.16
N GLY A 225 -3.27 -3.42 -12.19
CA GLY A 225 -3.40 -4.70 -12.89
C GLY A 225 -3.21 -4.60 -14.41
N LEU A 226 -3.70 -3.52 -15.03
CA LEU A 226 -3.43 -3.24 -16.44
C LEU A 226 -1.94 -2.96 -16.70
N LEU A 227 -1.29 -2.18 -15.84
CA LEU A 227 0.15 -1.90 -15.96
C LEU A 227 1.00 -3.15 -15.76
N LEU A 228 0.66 -4.00 -14.77
CA LEU A 228 1.34 -5.27 -14.52
C LEU A 228 1.19 -6.23 -15.70
N SER A 229 -0.02 -6.37 -16.23
CA SER A 229 -0.28 -7.21 -17.41
C SER A 229 0.53 -6.72 -18.62
N LEU A 230 0.55 -5.41 -18.88
CA LEU A 230 1.36 -4.80 -19.94
C LEU A 230 2.86 -5.06 -19.73
N ALA A 231 3.36 -4.92 -18.50
CA ALA A 231 4.76 -5.19 -18.17
C ALA A 231 5.12 -6.66 -18.41
N VAL A 232 4.27 -7.61 -18.01
CA VAL A 232 4.47 -9.05 -18.25
C VAL A 232 4.42 -9.36 -19.75
N ALA A 233 3.42 -8.85 -20.48
CA ALA A 233 3.32 -9.05 -21.92
C ALA A 233 4.56 -8.54 -22.67
N THR A 234 5.03 -7.34 -22.32
CA THR A 234 6.26 -6.76 -22.90
C THR A 234 7.48 -7.59 -22.55
N THR A 235 7.56 -8.08 -21.31
CA THR A 235 8.65 -8.96 -20.85
C THR A 235 8.71 -10.25 -21.66
N VAL A 236 7.57 -10.91 -21.88
CA VAL A 236 7.47 -12.12 -22.73
C VAL A 236 7.80 -11.80 -24.19
N ALA A 237 7.33 -10.68 -24.73
CA ALA A 237 7.62 -10.29 -26.11
C ALA A 237 9.13 -10.01 -26.33
N VAL A 238 9.85 -9.51 -25.33
CA VAL A 238 11.29 -9.21 -25.45
C VAL A 238 12.19 -10.38 -25.08
N LEU A 239 11.83 -11.19 -24.07
CA LEU A 239 12.67 -12.28 -23.58
C LEU A 239 12.27 -13.66 -24.11
N GLY A 240 11.01 -13.85 -24.49
CA GLY A 240 10.39 -15.16 -24.63
C GLY A 240 9.99 -15.77 -23.27
N ALA A 241 9.05 -16.71 -23.29
CA ALA A 241 8.52 -17.32 -22.07
C ALA A 241 9.59 -18.11 -21.29
N ASP A 242 10.43 -18.89 -21.97
CA ASP A 242 11.43 -19.74 -21.31
C ASP A 242 12.47 -18.95 -20.51
N LEU A 243 12.97 -17.84 -21.09
CA LEU A 243 13.95 -16.99 -20.41
C LEU A 243 13.28 -16.19 -19.29
N ALA A 244 12.07 -15.69 -19.52
CA ALA A 244 11.33 -14.96 -18.50
C ALA A 244 11.05 -15.87 -17.28
N GLU A 245 10.58 -17.10 -17.48
CA GLU A 245 10.28 -18.08 -16.42
C GLU A 245 11.52 -18.42 -15.57
N ARG A 246 12.68 -18.56 -16.20
CA ARG A 246 13.94 -18.92 -15.52
C ARG A 246 14.65 -17.75 -14.85
N SER A 247 14.18 -16.53 -15.08
CA SER A 247 14.79 -15.33 -14.55
C SER A 247 14.13 -14.90 -13.26
N TYR A 248 14.94 -14.58 -12.25
CA TYR A 248 14.44 -14.07 -10.96
C TYR A 248 13.84 -12.65 -11.08
N PHE A 249 14.47 -11.80 -11.89
CA PHE A 249 14.05 -10.41 -12.15
C PHE A 249 13.88 -10.19 -13.66
N PRO A 250 12.88 -10.82 -14.31
CA PRO A 250 12.77 -10.84 -15.77
C PRO A 250 12.54 -9.45 -16.35
N MET A 251 11.75 -8.60 -15.68
CA MET A 251 11.51 -7.23 -16.11
C MET A 251 12.81 -6.40 -16.11
N LEU A 252 13.69 -6.61 -15.13
CA LEU A 252 15.00 -5.95 -15.08
C LEU A 252 15.86 -6.34 -16.29
N ILE A 253 15.93 -7.64 -16.61
CA ILE A 253 16.70 -8.14 -17.75
C ILE A 253 16.13 -7.58 -19.05
N MET A 254 14.80 -7.52 -19.16
CA MET A 254 14.12 -6.95 -20.32
C MET A 254 14.49 -5.47 -20.51
N VAL A 255 14.44 -4.65 -19.47
CA VAL A 255 14.83 -3.22 -19.56
C VAL A 255 16.33 -3.09 -19.87
N GLY A 256 17.17 -3.96 -19.30
CA GLY A 256 18.60 -4.00 -19.59
C GLY A 256 18.93 -4.29 -21.07
N LYS A 257 18.09 -5.05 -21.78
CA LYS A 257 18.25 -5.30 -23.23
C LYS A 257 17.91 -4.10 -24.12
N ALA A 258 17.22 -3.09 -23.60
CA ALA A 258 16.87 -1.88 -24.33
C ALA A 258 18.03 -0.86 -24.40
N SER A 259 19.28 -1.32 -24.31
CA SER A 259 20.47 -0.46 -24.48
C SER A 259 20.55 0.05 -25.91
N ILE A 260 20.58 1.37 -26.08
CA ILE A 260 20.66 2.02 -27.39
C ILE A 260 22.10 2.48 -27.61
N SER A 261 22.90 1.65 -28.29
CA SER A 261 24.30 1.94 -28.66
C SER A 261 25.11 2.46 -27.45
N ASP A 262 26.01 3.43 -27.66
CA ASP A 262 26.81 4.06 -26.60
C ASP A 262 26.07 5.17 -25.83
N PHE A 263 24.86 5.56 -26.23
CA PHE A 263 24.14 6.69 -25.64
C PHE A 263 23.46 6.33 -24.31
N ILE A 264 22.84 5.14 -24.22
CA ILE A 264 22.21 4.62 -22.99
C ILE A 264 22.75 3.22 -22.71
N GLN A 265 23.75 3.16 -21.84
CA GLN A 265 24.49 1.92 -21.53
C GLN A 265 23.91 1.13 -20.35
N ARG A 266 23.15 1.78 -19.44
CA ARG A 266 22.57 1.16 -18.24
C ARG A 266 21.10 1.54 -17.99
N PRO A 267 20.18 1.22 -18.92
CA PRO A 267 18.75 1.52 -18.75
C PRO A 267 18.13 0.73 -17.58
N ASP A 268 18.75 -0.38 -17.16
CA ASP A 268 18.35 -1.20 -16.02
C ASP A 268 18.27 -0.41 -14.70
N ILE A 269 19.08 0.64 -14.53
CA ILE A 269 19.06 1.51 -13.33
C ILE A 269 17.67 2.13 -13.11
N PHE A 270 16.97 2.50 -14.18
CA PHE A 270 15.61 3.04 -14.10
C PHE A 270 14.64 2.02 -13.50
N ALA A 271 14.72 0.77 -13.93
CA ALA A 271 13.91 -0.32 -13.36
C ALA A 271 14.25 -0.55 -11.88
N VAL A 272 15.54 -0.57 -11.51
CA VAL A 272 15.96 -0.70 -10.10
C VAL A 272 15.39 0.42 -9.23
N MET A 273 15.39 1.68 -9.70
CA MET A 273 14.80 2.79 -8.98
C MET A 273 13.29 2.63 -8.77
N ALA A 274 12.55 2.24 -9.82
CA ALA A 274 11.11 1.98 -9.72
C ALA A 274 10.79 0.86 -8.72
N PHE A 275 11.62 -0.18 -8.71
CA PHE A 275 11.47 -1.33 -7.82
C PHE A 275 11.73 -0.97 -6.36
N ILE A 276 12.78 -0.19 -6.09
CA ILE A 276 13.06 0.33 -4.75
C ILE A 276 11.88 1.14 -4.22
N ILE A 277 11.30 2.02 -5.05
CA ILE A 277 10.12 2.81 -4.68
C ILE A 277 8.96 1.89 -4.32
N GLY A 278 8.65 0.90 -5.16
CA GLY A 278 7.52 0.02 -4.92
C GLY A 278 7.69 -0.85 -3.67
N ILE A 279 8.87 -1.44 -3.46
CA ILE A 279 9.17 -2.24 -2.27
C ILE A 279 9.14 -1.39 -1.00
N TYR A 280 9.64 -0.15 -1.07
CA TYR A 280 9.56 0.80 0.02
C TYR A 280 8.10 1.04 0.47
N PHE A 281 7.19 1.34 -0.46
CA PHE A 281 5.78 1.56 -0.12
C PHE A 281 5.09 0.29 0.35
N LYS A 282 5.37 -0.84 -0.29
CA LYS A 282 4.79 -2.12 0.11
C LYS A 282 5.14 -2.48 1.55
N THR A 283 6.42 -2.35 1.89
CA THR A 283 6.93 -2.56 3.25
C THR A 283 6.35 -1.53 4.23
N CYS A 284 6.24 -0.24 3.86
CA CYS A 284 5.60 0.78 4.69
C CYS A 284 4.15 0.43 5.03
N ILE A 285 3.36 -0.04 4.06
CA ILE A 285 1.93 -0.36 4.27
C ILE A 285 1.77 -1.55 5.20
N TYR A 286 2.50 -2.65 4.97
CA TYR A 286 2.46 -3.80 5.86
C TYR A 286 2.94 -3.44 7.28
N PHE A 287 4.04 -2.70 7.38
CA PHE A 287 4.56 -2.30 8.67
C PHE A 287 3.60 -1.36 9.41
N PHE A 288 2.99 -0.39 8.71
CA PHE A 288 1.97 0.47 9.29
C PHE A 288 0.75 -0.31 9.75
N ALA A 289 0.25 -1.26 8.94
CA ALA A 289 -0.87 -2.12 9.27
C ALA A 289 -0.63 -2.94 10.55
N ALA A 290 0.59 -3.48 10.72
CA ALA A 290 1.00 -4.15 11.95
C ALA A 290 1.08 -3.19 13.15
N VAL A 291 1.77 -2.07 12.99
CA VAL A 291 2.00 -1.10 14.07
C VAL A 291 0.68 -0.53 14.60
N ILE A 292 -0.26 -0.18 13.71
CA ILE A 292 -1.52 0.43 14.12
C ILE A 292 -2.44 -0.58 14.82
N GLY A 293 -2.48 -1.84 14.37
CA GLY A 293 -3.28 -2.86 15.05
C GLY A 293 -2.67 -3.30 16.37
N ILE A 294 -1.34 -3.39 16.51
CA ILE A 294 -0.67 -3.60 17.81
C ILE A 294 -0.96 -2.42 18.74
N SER A 295 -0.86 -1.19 18.24
CA SER A 295 -1.20 0.03 18.97
C SER A 295 -2.63 -0.01 19.49
N ASN A 296 -3.59 -0.44 18.67
CA ASN A 296 -4.99 -0.56 19.05
C ASN A 296 -5.26 -1.68 20.08
N ILE A 297 -4.57 -2.82 19.97
CA ILE A 297 -4.77 -3.96 20.88
C ILE A 297 -4.19 -3.68 22.27
N PHE A 298 -2.98 -3.12 22.33
CA PHE A 298 -2.25 -2.89 23.59
C PHE A 298 -2.40 -1.47 24.13
N ASN A 299 -3.08 -0.57 23.41
CA ASN A 299 -3.29 0.83 23.76
C ASN A 299 -1.96 1.60 23.96
N ILE A 300 -0.95 1.29 23.15
CA ILE A 300 0.36 1.94 23.16
C ILE A 300 0.44 2.90 21.97
N PRO A 301 0.95 4.14 22.12
CA PRO A 301 1.12 5.07 20.99
C PRO A 301 1.94 4.44 19.86
N TYR A 302 1.38 4.46 18.64
CA TYR A 302 1.98 3.77 17.50
C TYR A 302 3.40 4.25 17.19
N GLN A 303 3.71 5.53 17.41
CA GLN A 303 5.06 6.10 17.18
C GLN A 303 6.14 5.45 18.06
N LYS A 304 5.78 5.03 19.28
CA LYS A 304 6.72 4.34 20.20
C LYS A 304 6.95 2.90 19.78
N LEU A 305 5.97 2.26 19.14
CA LEU A 305 6.05 0.88 18.66
C LEU A 305 6.90 0.73 17.39
N ILE A 306 7.06 1.79 16.60
CA ILE A 306 7.84 1.73 15.36
C ILE A 306 9.28 1.25 15.62
N TYR A 307 9.95 1.76 16.65
CA TYR A 307 11.35 1.40 16.93
C TYR A 307 11.55 -0.08 17.29
N PRO A 308 10.87 -0.65 18.32
CA PRO A 308 11.04 -2.06 18.64
C PRO A 308 10.58 -2.97 17.51
N LEU A 309 9.48 -2.63 16.81
CA LEU A 309 9.00 -3.45 15.69
C LEU A 309 9.92 -3.37 14.46
N THR A 310 10.65 -2.26 14.27
CA THR A 310 11.72 -2.16 13.26
C THR A 310 12.82 -3.18 13.52
N LEU A 311 13.26 -3.30 14.79
CA LEU A 311 14.25 -4.31 15.18
C LEU A 311 13.74 -5.73 14.97
N ILE A 312 12.45 -5.98 15.24
CA ILE A 312 11.83 -7.28 14.96
C ILE A 312 11.83 -7.59 13.47
N ILE A 313 11.44 -6.65 12.60
CA ILE A 313 11.45 -6.83 11.15
C ILE A 313 12.86 -7.14 10.65
N LEU A 314 13.86 -6.39 11.12
CA LEU A 314 15.28 -6.64 10.77
C LEU A 314 15.75 -8.01 11.27
N ALA A 315 15.41 -8.40 12.50
CA ALA A 315 15.75 -9.71 13.04
C ALA A 315 15.10 -10.83 12.20
N LEU A 316 13.80 -10.70 11.88
CA LEU A 316 13.09 -11.65 11.02
C LEU A 316 13.79 -11.80 9.67
N THR A 317 14.23 -10.71 9.03
CA THR A 317 14.96 -10.81 7.76
C THR A 317 16.27 -11.58 7.91
N ALA A 318 17.00 -11.38 9.00
CA ALA A 318 18.25 -12.10 9.25
C ALA A 318 18.04 -13.61 9.48
N PHE A 319 16.87 -14.01 9.99
CA PHE A 319 16.54 -15.42 10.25
C PHE A 319 15.83 -16.13 9.09
N GLU A 320 15.23 -15.41 8.14
CA GLU A 320 14.42 -16.04 7.09
C GLU A 320 15.23 -17.02 6.23
N THR A 321 16.41 -16.63 5.72
CA THR A 321 17.12 -17.43 4.71
C THR A 321 18.60 -17.06 4.60
N ARG A 322 19.43 -18.02 4.17
CA ARG A 322 20.84 -17.79 3.83
C ARG A 322 21.06 -17.60 2.32
N SER A 323 20.04 -17.80 1.48
CA SER A 323 20.14 -17.78 0.02
C SER A 323 18.82 -17.36 -0.66
N TYR A 324 18.92 -16.65 -1.78
CA TYR A 324 17.79 -16.19 -2.59
C TYR A 324 16.85 -17.34 -3.01
N SER A 325 17.38 -18.51 -3.36
CA SER A 325 16.56 -19.65 -3.76
C SER A 325 15.77 -20.25 -2.57
N GLU A 326 16.37 -20.26 -1.38
CA GLU A 326 15.68 -20.67 -0.15
C GLU A 326 14.55 -19.68 0.18
N HIS A 327 14.80 -18.38 -0.02
CA HIS A 327 13.82 -17.31 0.08
C HIS A 327 12.61 -17.57 -0.79
N LEU A 328 12.80 -17.71 -2.10
CA LEU A 328 11.67 -17.96 -3.01
C LEU A 328 10.92 -19.24 -2.68
N MET A 329 11.63 -20.33 -2.34
CA MET A 329 10.97 -21.60 -2.01
C MET A 329 10.10 -21.49 -0.74
N LYS A 330 10.60 -20.83 0.32
CA LYS A 330 9.81 -20.60 1.54
C LYS A 330 8.64 -19.66 1.28
N GLY A 331 8.87 -18.59 0.52
CA GLY A 331 7.84 -17.62 0.11
C GLY A 331 6.71 -18.29 -0.68
N GLY A 332 7.03 -19.11 -1.67
CA GLY A 332 6.04 -19.86 -2.46
C GLY A 332 5.22 -20.85 -1.62
N LYS A 333 5.83 -21.52 -0.63
CA LYS A 333 5.11 -22.40 0.31
C LYS A 333 4.16 -21.62 1.23
N MET A 334 4.61 -20.49 1.79
CA MET A 334 3.78 -19.59 2.60
C MET A 334 2.59 -19.06 1.78
N LEU A 335 2.84 -18.62 0.55
CA LEU A 335 1.81 -18.13 -0.37
C LEU A 335 0.73 -19.17 -0.67
N TYR A 336 1.07 -20.46 -0.68
CA TYR A 336 0.10 -21.51 -0.95
C TYR A 336 -0.66 -21.97 0.30
N LEU A 337 0.02 -22.03 1.46
CA LEU A 337 -0.53 -22.64 2.67
C LEU A 337 -1.15 -21.64 3.64
N VAL A 338 -0.53 -20.47 3.80
CA VAL A 338 -0.83 -19.53 4.89
C VAL A 338 -1.57 -18.31 4.36
N ASP A 339 -1.12 -17.72 3.26
CA ASP A 339 -1.71 -16.49 2.70
C ASP A 339 -3.23 -16.60 2.40
N PRO A 340 -3.76 -17.72 1.85
CA PRO A 340 -5.21 -17.86 1.62
C PRO A 340 -6.04 -17.80 2.91
N LEU A 341 -5.49 -18.23 4.05
CA LEU A 341 -6.17 -18.13 5.35
C LEU A 341 -6.43 -16.66 5.71
N PHE A 342 -5.44 -15.80 5.51
CA PHE A 342 -5.52 -14.37 5.83
C PHE A 342 -6.24 -13.56 4.76
N PHE A 343 -6.13 -13.92 3.49
CA PHE A 343 -6.75 -13.18 2.40
C PHE A 343 -8.21 -13.58 2.15
N ILE A 344 -8.57 -14.85 2.27
CA ILE A 344 -9.92 -15.31 1.94
C ILE A 344 -10.67 -15.75 3.19
N VAL A 345 -10.12 -16.70 3.94
CA VAL A 345 -10.88 -17.42 4.96
C VAL A 345 -11.27 -16.50 6.12
N LEU A 346 -10.30 -15.78 6.72
CA LEU A 346 -10.58 -14.88 7.85
C LEU A 346 -11.49 -13.70 7.46
N PRO A 347 -11.29 -13.01 6.32
CA PRO A 347 -12.21 -11.95 5.89
C PRO A 347 -13.61 -12.47 5.61
N LEU A 348 -13.74 -13.67 5.03
CA LEU A 348 -15.04 -14.29 4.79
C LEU A 348 -15.75 -14.63 6.10
N ILE A 349 -15.04 -15.17 7.10
CA ILE A 349 -15.59 -15.41 8.44
C ILE A 349 -16.11 -14.11 9.06
N LEU A 350 -15.33 -13.03 8.97
CA LEU A 350 -15.73 -11.71 9.47
C LEU A 350 -16.95 -11.16 8.71
N LEU A 351 -17.00 -11.34 7.39
CA LEU A 351 -18.12 -10.91 6.55
C LEU A 351 -19.40 -11.66 6.90
N VAL A 352 -19.33 -13.00 7.04
CA VAL A 352 -20.45 -13.84 7.44
C VAL A 352 -20.95 -13.45 8.84
N ALA A 353 -20.04 -13.28 9.80
CA ALA A 353 -20.38 -12.83 11.14
C ALA A 353 -21.07 -11.46 11.13
N ALA A 354 -20.60 -10.53 10.30
CA ALA A 354 -21.21 -9.21 10.14
C ALA A 354 -22.63 -9.27 9.53
N VAL A 355 -22.83 -10.13 8.52
CA VAL A 355 -24.13 -10.37 7.90
C VAL A 355 -25.11 -10.95 8.92
N ILE A 356 -24.72 -12.00 9.66
CA ILE A 356 -25.54 -12.63 10.70
C ILE A 356 -25.97 -11.59 11.76
N ARG A 357 -25.02 -10.79 12.25
CA ARG A 357 -25.31 -9.72 13.22
C ARG A 357 -26.35 -8.74 12.68
N LYS A 358 -26.22 -8.30 11.42
CA LYS A 358 -27.17 -7.38 10.78
C LYS A 358 -28.58 -7.97 10.69
N PHE A 359 -28.71 -9.25 10.38
CA PHE A 359 -30.01 -9.94 10.34
C PHE A 359 -30.67 -10.05 11.72
N ILE A 360 -29.90 -10.40 12.76
CA ILE A 360 -30.42 -10.53 14.13
C ILE A 360 -30.93 -9.18 14.66
N PHE A 361 -30.20 -8.08 14.42
CA PHE A 361 -30.65 -6.74 14.85
C PHE A 361 -31.92 -6.29 14.11
N ARG A 362 -32.05 -6.59 12.82
CA ARG A 362 -33.24 -6.24 12.04
C ARG A 362 -34.48 -7.03 12.47
N SER A 363 -34.33 -8.30 12.86
CA SER A 363 -35.42 -9.12 13.39
C SER A 363 -35.91 -8.64 14.78
N ARG A 364 -34.99 -8.18 15.65
CA ARG A 364 -35.35 -7.58 16.95
C ARG A 364 -36.07 -6.24 16.83
N SER A 365 -35.72 -5.39 15.86
CA SER A 365 -36.46 -4.14 15.60
C SER A 365 -37.84 -4.35 14.97
N GLY A 366 -38.04 -5.45 14.23
CA GLY A 366 -39.36 -5.82 13.68
C GLY A 366 -40.32 -6.47 14.67
N ALA A 367 -39.81 -7.03 15.78
CA ALA A 367 -40.62 -7.64 16.83
C ALA A 367 -41.06 -6.65 17.94
N GLY A 368 -40.59 -5.40 17.89
CA GLY A 368 -40.87 -4.36 18.89
C GLY A 368 -41.88 -3.29 18.49
N THR A 369 -42.35 -3.24 17.23
CA THR A 369 -43.35 -2.26 16.79
C THR A 369 -44.73 -2.88 16.76
N GLY A 370 -45.23 -3.14 17.96
CA GLY A 370 -46.60 -3.51 18.25
C GLY A 370 -47.15 -2.74 19.44
N THR A 371 -46.78 -1.46 19.61
CA THR A 371 -47.53 -0.44 20.39
C THR A 371 -46.84 0.93 20.27
N GLY A 372 -47.51 1.85 19.58
CA GLY A 372 -47.51 3.33 19.70
C GLY A 372 -46.24 4.12 20.04
N GLY A 373 -45.83 5.00 19.13
CA GLY A 373 -44.96 6.14 19.44
C GLY A 373 -44.14 6.62 18.24
N GLY A 374 -44.72 7.47 17.40
CA GLY A 374 -44.08 7.98 16.19
C GLY A 374 -42.86 8.87 16.48
N PHE A 375 -41.76 8.63 15.76
CA PHE A 375 -40.70 9.61 15.55
C PHE A 375 -40.74 10.04 14.09
N GLY A 376 -41.13 11.29 13.87
CA GLY A 376 -41.24 11.92 12.56
C GLY A 376 -39.89 12.06 11.87
N THR A 377 -39.81 11.58 10.64
CA THR A 377 -38.77 11.94 9.68
C THR A 377 -39.15 13.25 9.02
N GLY A 378 -38.50 14.35 9.41
CA GLY A 378 -38.56 15.61 8.69
C GLY A 378 -37.78 15.51 7.37
N ALA A 379 -38.49 15.16 6.29
CA ALA A 379 -38.06 15.42 4.93
C ALA A 379 -38.82 16.66 4.45
N GLY A 380 -38.16 17.82 4.52
CA GLY A 380 -38.65 19.04 3.88
C GLY A 380 -38.07 19.14 2.48
N ASP A 381 -38.84 18.69 1.50
CA ASP A 381 -38.65 19.01 0.08
C ASP A 381 -39.72 20.05 -0.27
N GLY A 382 -39.30 21.21 -0.78
CA GLY A 382 -40.17 22.36 -1.00
C GLY A 382 -39.72 23.13 -2.23
N THR A 383 -40.30 22.80 -3.37
CA THR A 383 -40.19 23.56 -4.61
C THR A 383 -41.36 24.54 -4.79
N MET A 384 -41.01 25.71 -5.35
CA MET A 384 -41.79 26.65 -6.17
C MET A 384 -42.42 27.92 -5.57
N GLY A 385 -42.19 29.01 -6.32
CA GLY A 385 -42.87 30.32 -6.29
C GLY A 385 -42.04 31.39 -5.57
N GLY A 386 -41.58 32.50 -6.15
CA GLY A 386 -41.96 33.21 -7.35
C GLY A 386 -42.02 34.71 -7.01
N SER A 387 -41.33 35.55 -7.81
CA SER A 387 -41.47 37.01 -7.96
C SER A 387 -40.96 37.98 -6.87
N GLY A 388 -40.26 39.02 -7.35
CA GLY A 388 -40.57 40.41 -6.94
C GLY A 388 -39.56 41.18 -6.08
N THR A 389 -38.60 41.85 -6.74
CA THR A 389 -38.19 43.28 -6.60
C THR A 389 -38.05 43.99 -5.22
N SER A 390 -37.03 44.88 -5.20
CA SER A 390 -36.79 46.05 -4.32
C SER A 390 -35.76 45.81 -3.19
N ALA A 391 -34.49 46.22 -3.33
CA ALA A 391 -33.89 47.57 -3.23
C ALA A 391 -33.55 48.02 -1.79
N ALA A 392 -32.41 48.71 -1.68
CA ALA A 392 -31.76 49.35 -0.51
C ALA A 392 -31.07 48.38 0.47
N GLY A 393 -29.81 48.54 0.90
CA GLY A 393 -28.92 49.69 0.85
C GLY A 393 -28.45 50.05 2.27
N THR A 394 -27.28 49.57 2.70
CA THR A 394 -26.39 50.13 3.76
C THR A 394 -25.19 49.17 3.89
N ALA A 395 -23.99 49.46 3.36
CA ALA A 395 -23.01 50.45 3.79
C ALA A 395 -22.63 50.32 5.28
N TYR A 396 -21.53 49.61 5.56
CA TYR A 396 -20.70 49.83 6.75
C TYR A 396 -19.32 50.27 6.28
N THR A 397 -19.02 51.54 6.52
CA THR A 397 -17.74 52.22 6.35
C THR A 397 -17.11 52.50 7.72
N GLY A 398 -15.77 52.52 7.73
CA GLY A 398 -14.95 53.25 8.70
C GLY A 398 -14.42 52.44 9.87
N THR A 399 -13.20 52.60 10.39
CA THR A 399 -11.96 53.38 10.11
C THR A 399 -11.11 53.19 11.39
N GLU A 400 -9.86 52.72 11.29
CA GLU A 400 -8.63 53.46 11.63
C GLU A 400 -8.10 53.36 13.07
N GLY A 401 -6.76 53.45 13.20
CA GLY A 401 -5.98 53.60 14.44
C GLY A 401 -5.14 52.35 14.77
N SER A 402 -3.87 52.18 14.39
CA SER A 402 -2.64 52.98 14.62
C SER A 402 -2.31 53.23 16.09
N SER A 403 -1.09 52.79 16.47
CA SER A 403 -0.26 53.02 17.67
C SER A 403 0.08 51.69 18.37
N GLY A 404 1.30 51.38 18.79
CA GLY A 404 2.53 52.15 18.92
C GLY A 404 3.39 51.48 20.00
N ALA A 405 4.61 51.14 19.62
CA ALA A 405 5.85 50.95 20.40
C ALA A 405 5.83 50.67 21.92
N GLY A 406 6.73 49.77 22.30
CA GLY A 406 7.64 49.98 23.43
C GLY A 406 7.48 48.99 24.57
N TYR A 407 8.54 48.24 24.89
CA TYR A 407 9.15 48.36 26.22
C TYR A 407 10.61 47.87 26.18
N GLU A 408 11.46 48.75 26.69
CA GLU A 408 12.91 48.69 26.75
C GLU A 408 13.45 47.77 27.85
N VAL A 409 14.72 47.42 27.59
CA VAL A 409 15.76 46.89 28.47
C VAL A 409 15.99 47.79 29.70
N PRO A 410 16.42 47.24 30.85
CA PRO A 410 17.29 47.96 31.76
C PRO A 410 18.70 47.35 31.79
N ARG A 411 19.69 48.21 31.53
CA ARG A 411 21.10 48.01 31.89
C ARG A 411 21.34 48.56 33.29
N SER A 412 22.03 47.79 34.12
CA SER A 412 23.01 48.31 35.09
C SER A 412 23.97 47.20 35.51
N GLY A 413 25.25 47.35 35.18
CA GLY A 413 26.36 46.75 35.95
C GLY A 413 26.70 47.66 37.15
N PRO A 414 27.90 47.56 37.78
CA PRO A 414 29.07 46.72 37.45
C PRO A 414 29.65 45.94 38.67
N GLY A 415 30.63 45.06 38.44
CA GLY A 415 31.38 44.43 39.56
C GLY A 415 32.44 43.39 39.16
N SER A 416 33.59 43.87 38.70
CA SER A 416 34.97 43.39 38.96
C SER A 416 35.34 41.91 39.16
N GLY A 417 36.40 41.50 38.44
CA GLY A 417 37.41 40.48 38.82
C GLY A 417 37.22 39.13 38.11
N GLY A 418 38.18 38.51 37.45
CA GLY A 418 39.63 38.67 37.30
C GLY A 418 40.21 37.31 36.87
N GLY A 419 41.33 37.28 36.13
CA GLY A 419 42.12 36.06 35.84
C GLY A 419 41.74 35.32 34.56
N VAL A 420 42.52 35.37 33.46
CA VAL A 420 43.72 34.55 33.15
C VAL A 420 43.36 33.05 33.04
N GLY A 421 43.64 32.28 31.98
CA GLY A 421 44.31 32.49 30.70
C GLY A 421 44.54 31.11 30.05
N GLY A 422 44.79 31.11 28.73
CA GLY A 422 45.34 29.98 27.93
C GLY A 422 44.45 28.73 27.82
N GLY A 423 44.37 27.99 26.71
CA GLY A 423 45.12 27.99 25.47
C GLY A 423 45.25 26.54 25.01
N GLY A 424 44.88 26.30 23.75
CA GLY A 424 45.39 25.21 22.89
C GLY A 424 44.96 23.77 23.22
N SER A 425 44.16 23.19 22.33
CA SER A 425 44.56 22.13 21.38
C SER A 425 43.41 21.86 20.44
#